data_AF-A0A099L553-F1
#
_entry.id   AF-A0A099L553-F1
#
_cell.length_a   1.000
_cell.length_b   1.000
_cell.length_c   1.000
_cell.angle_alpha   90.00
_cell.angle_beta   90.00
_cell.angle_gamma   90.00
#
_symmetry.space_group_name_H-M   'P 1'
#
loop_
_entity.id
_entity.type
_entity.pdbx_description
1 polymer ?
#
loop_
_entity_poly.entity_id
_entity_poly.type
_entity_poly.pdbx_seq_one_letter_code
_entity_poly.pdbx_strand_id
1 'polypeptide(L)' 'MKLIMRTEFDNLRLNDSHAFATDSNGDKQVVKIYCGEKLIAKKTTVKKSIRYFGVKEYKDYLTDE' A
#
# COMPACT_ATOMS: atom_id res chain seq x y z
N MET A 1 3.57 -6.92 8.45
CA MET A 1 3.20 -6.76 7.02
C MET A 1 4.02 -7.73 6.18
N LYS A 2 3.45 -8.26 5.10
CA LYS A 2 4.09 -9.19 4.16
C LYS A 2 4.51 -8.43 2.90
N LEU A 3 5.59 -8.86 2.24
CA LEU A 3 5.94 -8.35 0.91
C LEU A 3 4.85 -8.77 -0.08
N ILE A 4 4.40 -7.83 -0.91
CA ILE A 4 3.41 -8.08 -1.97
C ILE A 4 3.93 -7.60 -3.31
N MET A 5 3.31 -8.03 -4.39
CA MET A 5 3.64 -7.55 -5.73
C MET A 5 3.15 -6.11 -5.93
N ARG A 6 3.78 -5.40 -6.88
CA ARG A 6 3.33 -4.05 -7.28
C ARG A 6 1.88 -4.07 -7.76
N THR A 7 1.51 -5.07 -8.55
CA THR A 7 0.16 -5.21 -9.11
C THR A 7 -0.91 -5.31 -8.02
N GLU A 8 -0.64 -6.09 -6.97
CA GLU A 8 -1.54 -6.22 -5.81
C GLU A 8 -1.66 -4.89 -5.04
N PHE A 9 -0.55 -4.18 -4.85
CA PHE A 9 -0.59 -2.85 -4.24
C PHE A 9 -1.37 -1.83 -5.08
N ASP A 10 -1.18 -1.85 -6.40
CA ASP A 10 -1.85 -0.93 -7.31
C ASP A 10 -3.37 -1.22 -7.33
N ASN A 11 -3.81 -2.48 -7.29
CA ASN A 11 -5.24 -2.83 -7.13
C ASN A 11 -5.81 -2.25 -5.81
N LEU A 12 -5.13 -2.45 -4.68
CA LEU A 12 -5.56 -1.86 -3.40
C LEU A 12 -5.61 -0.33 -3.42
N ARG A 13 -4.70 0.31 -4.18
CA ARG A 13 -4.61 1.78 -4.27
C ARG A 13 -5.66 2.38 -5.18
N LEU A 14 -6.00 1.68 -6.26
CA LEU A 14 -6.97 2.13 -7.27
C LEU A 14 -8.42 1.89 -6.83
N ASN A 15 -8.64 1.16 -5.74
CA ASN A 15 -9.95 1.00 -5.15
C ASN A 15 -10.41 2.33 -4.49
N ASP A 16 -11.48 2.91 -5.01
CA ASP A 16 -12.09 4.17 -4.55
C ASP A 16 -12.61 4.10 -3.10
N SER A 17 -12.84 2.90 -2.57
CA SER A 17 -13.25 2.69 -1.16
C SER A 17 -12.10 2.84 -0.18
N HIS A 18 -10.86 2.98 -0.66
CA HIS A 18 -9.67 3.10 0.17
C HIS A 18 -9.12 4.52 0.18
N ALA A 19 -8.68 4.95 1.35
CA ALA A 19 -7.94 6.20 1.50
C ALA A 19 -6.43 5.92 1.40
N PHE A 20 -5.66 6.88 0.90
CA PHE A 20 -4.22 6.80 0.97
C PHE A 20 -3.61 8.10 1.51
N ALA A 21 -2.52 7.93 2.25
CA ALA A 21 -1.70 9.03 2.75
C ALA A 21 -0.27 8.85 2.26
N THR A 22 0.38 9.96 1.92
CA THR A 22 1.79 9.96 1.52
C THR A 22 2.59 10.77 2.53
N ASP A 23 3.66 10.17 3.01
CA ASP A 23 4.64 10.78 3.91
C ASP A 23 6.00 10.74 3.22
N SER A 24 6.69 11.87 3.21
CA SER A 24 8.00 12.02 2.57
C SER A 24 8.95 12.74 3.50
N ASN A 25 10.09 12.10 3.78
CA ASN A 25 11.17 12.65 4.57
C ASN A 25 12.51 12.39 3.87
N GLY A 26 13.07 13.44 3.26
CA GLY A 26 14.30 13.35 2.47
C GLY A 26 14.23 12.25 1.41
N ASP A 27 15.17 11.30 1.48
CA ASP A 27 15.28 10.17 0.56
C ASP A 27 14.23 9.06 0.78
N LYS A 28 13.37 9.19 1.79
CA LYS A 28 12.37 8.18 2.15
C LYS A 28 10.98 8.69 1.85
N GLN A 29 10.22 7.92 1.07
CA GLN A 29 8.80 8.14 0.85
C GLN A 29 8.00 6.91 1.27
N VAL A 30 6.90 7.11 1.99
CA VAL A 30 5.99 6.05 2.40
C VAL A 30 4.59 6.43 1.96
N VAL A 31 3.98 5.59 1.12
CA VAL A 31 2.55 5.67 0.79
C VAL A 31 1.85 4.62 1.62
N LYS A 32 0.80 4.99 2.34
CA LYS A 32 -0.01 4.12 3.19
C LYS A 32 -1.42 4.05 2.62
N ILE A 33 -2.00 2.87 2.56
CA ILE A 33 -3.38 2.63 2.09
C ILE A 33 -4.20 2.13 3.28
N TYR A 34 -5.35 2.75 3.46
CA TYR A 34 -6.28 2.52 4.56
C TYR A 34 -7.64 2.11 4.03
N CYS A 35 -8.25 1.14 4.69
CA CYS A 35 -9.66 0.81 4.54
C CYS A 35 -10.35 1.22 5.84
N GLY A 36 -11.14 2.30 5.81
CA GLY A 36 -11.56 3.00 7.03
C GLY A 36 -10.35 3.48 7.84
N GLU A 37 -10.23 3.02 9.09
CA GLU A 37 -9.11 3.35 9.98
C GLU A 37 -7.97 2.31 9.95
N LYS A 38 -8.17 1.18 9.26
CA LYS A 38 -7.20 0.07 9.23
C LYS A 38 -6.19 0.26 8.11
N LEU A 39 -4.90 0.30 8.46
CA LEU A 39 -3.80 0.26 7.49
C LEU A 39 -3.73 -1.12 6.83
N ILE A 40 -4.05 -1.22 5.55
CA ILE A 40 -4.10 -2.50 4.80
C ILE A 40 -2.84 -2.73 3.96
N ALA A 41 -2.21 -1.67 3.46
CA ALA A 41 -0.99 -1.78 2.67
C ALA A 41 -0.12 -0.52 2.77
N LYS A 42 1.16 -0.65 2.42
CA LYS A 42 2.07 0.48 2.25
C LYS A 42 3.14 0.21 1.19
N LYS A 43 3.53 1.27 0.50
CA LYS A 43 4.72 1.33 -0.35
C LYS A 43 5.78 2.11 0.38
N THR A 44 7.00 1.58 0.46
CA THR A 44 8.16 2.28 1.01
C THR A 44 9.19 2.43 -0.08
N THR A 45 9.51 3.67 -0.42
CA THR A 45 10.60 4.05 -1.30
C THR A 45 11.75 4.59 -0.44
N VAL A 46 12.95 4.05 -0.60
CA VAL A 46 14.17 4.57 0.02
C VAL A 46 15.19 4.76 -1.10
N LYS A 47 15.55 6.01 -1.41
CA LYS A 47 16.35 6.39 -2.58
C LYS A 47 15.72 5.82 -3.87
N LYS A 48 16.33 4.79 -4.47
CA LYS A 48 15.85 4.11 -5.68
C LYS A 48 15.15 2.76 -5.41
N SER A 49 15.18 2.28 -4.17
CA SER A 49 14.60 0.98 -3.80
C SER A 49 13.14 1.16 -3.41
N ILE A 50 12.25 0.39 -4.05
CA ILE A 50 10.82 0.40 -3.78
C ILE A 50 10.42 -0.98 -3.27
N ARG A 51 9.65 -1.01 -2.18
CA ARG A 51 9.06 -2.23 -1.63
C ARG A 51 7.59 -2.01 -1.32
N TYR A 52 6.78 -3.01 -1.63
CA TYR A 52 5.35 -3.02 -1.37
C TYR A 52 5.04 -4.00 -0.26
N PHE A 53 4.14 -3.61 0.63
CA PHE A 53 3.81 -4.36 1.82
C PHE A 53 2.29 -4.39 2.04
N GLY A 54 1.73 -5.54 2.35
CA GLY A 54 0.33 -5.74 2.73
C GLY A 54 0.17 -6.28 4.15
N VAL A 55 -1.02 -6.18 4.74
CA VAL A 55 -1.41 -6.96 5.92
C VAL A 55 -1.53 -8.45 5.56
N LYS A 56 -1.68 -9.34 6.56
CA LYS A 56 -1.79 -10.78 6.28
C LYS A 56 -3.03 -11.11 5.43
N GLU A 57 -4.13 -10.43 5.73
CA GLU A 57 -5.43 -10.53 5.04
C GLU A 57 -5.57 -9.58 3.85
N TYR A 58 -4.49 -9.05 3.26
CA TYR A 58 -4.61 -8.01 2.22
C TYR A 58 -5.45 -8.44 1.00
N LYS A 59 -5.50 -9.75 0.74
CA LYS A 59 -6.27 -10.35 -0.37
C LYS A 59 -7.77 -10.13 -0.22
N ASP A 60 -8.28 -10.05 1.01
CA ASP A 60 -9.70 -9.84 1.30
C ASP A 60 -10.15 -8.41 0.96
N TYR A 61 -9.18 -7.51 0.70
CA TYR A 61 -9.41 -6.13 0.30
C TYR A 61 -9.12 -5.89 -1.19
N LEU A 62 -8.69 -6.91 -1.93
CA LEU A 62 -8.54 -6.81 -3.38
C LEU A 62 -9.95 -6.76 -3.99
N THR A 63 -10.15 -5.87 -4.96
CA THR A 63 -11.34 -5.94 -5.79
C THR A 63 -11.12 -7.05 -6.80
N ASP A 64 -11.99 -8.05 -6.77
CA ASP A 64 -12.19 -8.94 -7.92
C ASP A 64 -12.77 -8.07 -9.05
N GLU A 65 -12.07 -8.00 -10.17
CA GLU A 65 -12.58 -7.40 -11.42
C GLU A 65 -13.89 -8.08 -11.86
#